data_AF-A0A1R1M1Y9-F1
#
_entry.id   AF-A0A1R1M1Y9-F1
#
_cell.length_a   1.000
_cell.length_b   1.000
_cell.length_c   1.000
_cell.angle_alpha   90.00
_cell.angle_beta   90.00
_cell.angle_gamma   90.00
#
_symmetry.space_group_name_H-M   'P 1'
#
loop_
_entity.id
_entity.type
_entity.pdbx_description
1 polymer ?
#
loop_
_entity_poly.entity_id
_entity_poly.type
_entity_poly.pdbx_seq_one_letter_code
_entity_poly.pdbx_strand_id
1 'polypeptide(L)'
;MSQFLNDPELQRILSTFIVGRMKELGWDYKRLSAELQNQYGIEQSPGNLKSKIYRGNFKGTLLLILYWVLGIDQHTMNRARAIYQQTLDKNRANQRKTDNRTDDSGSC
;
A
#
# COMPACT_ATOMS: atom_id res chain seq x y z
N MET A 1 -1.52 15.71 -2.29
CA MET A 1 -1.96 14.45 -1.63
C MET A 1 -2.66 13.46 -2.58
N SER A 2 -3.41 13.89 -3.61
CA SER A 2 -4.20 12.96 -4.46
C SER A 2 -3.38 12.05 -5.38
N GLN A 3 -2.21 12.46 -5.89
CA GLN A 3 -1.35 11.59 -6.72
C GLN A 3 -0.65 10.50 -5.90
N PHE A 4 -0.28 10.81 -4.65
CA PHE A 4 0.46 9.88 -3.79
C PHE A 4 -0.36 8.63 -3.44
N LEU A 5 -1.63 8.80 -3.06
CA LEU A 5 -2.52 7.68 -2.69
C LEU A 5 -2.98 6.81 -3.88
N ASN A 6 -2.77 7.30 -5.10
CA ASN A 6 -3.13 6.60 -6.33
C ASN A 6 -1.94 5.90 -6.99
N ASP A 7 -0.74 5.98 -6.40
CA ASP A 7 0.44 5.27 -6.88
C ASP A 7 0.29 3.76 -6.61
N PRO A 8 0.31 2.90 -7.66
CA PRO A 8 0.13 1.46 -7.50
C PRO A 8 1.19 0.80 -6.61
N GLU A 9 2.42 1.30 -6.62
CA GLU A 9 3.52 0.76 -5.81
C GLU A 9 3.34 1.13 -4.33
N LEU A 10 2.91 2.37 -4.06
CA LEU A 10 2.54 2.75 -2.70
C LEU A 10 1.36 1.91 -2.19
N GLN A 11 0.33 1.72 -3.01
CA GLN A 11 -0.82 0.90 -2.67
C GLN A 11 -0.41 -0.55 -2.35
N ARG A 12 0.49 -1.14 -3.13
CA ARG A 12 1.04 -2.48 -2.87
C ARG A 12 1.80 -2.57 -1.54
N ILE A 13 2.58 -1.54 -1.21
CA ILE A 13 3.29 -1.46 0.07
C ILE A 13 2.28 -1.37 1.21
N LEU A 14 1.29 -0.48 1.11
CA LEU A 14 0.25 -0.31 2.13
C LEU A 14 -0.58 -1.58 2.34
N SER A 15 -0.95 -2.29 1.28
CA SER A 15 -1.60 -3.60 1.37
C SER A 15 -0.79 -4.59 2.18
N THR A 16 0.54 -4.61 1.99
CA THR A 16 1.44 -5.49 2.73
C THR A 16 1.43 -5.17 4.22
N PHE A 17 1.47 -3.89 4.58
CA PHE A 17 1.39 -3.45 5.98
C PHE A 17 0.04 -3.75 6.62
N ILE A 18 -1.07 -3.51 5.92
CA ILE A 18 -2.42 -3.84 6.39
C ILE A 18 -2.53 -5.34 6.68
N VAL A 19 -2.12 -6.19 5.74
CA VAL A 19 -2.15 -7.65 5.94
C VAL A 19 -1.21 -8.10 7.05
N GLY A 20 -0.01 -7.51 7.14
CA GLY A 20 0.93 -7.78 8.23
C GLY A 20 0.33 -7.44 9.60
N ARG A 21 -0.29 -6.26 9.71
CA ARG A 21 -0.95 -5.82 10.94
C ARG A 21 -2.12 -6.70 11.33
N MET A 22 -2.95 -7.10 10.36
CA MET A 22 -4.02 -8.07 10.61
C MET A 22 -3.47 -9.39 11.16
N LYS A 23 -2.34 -9.89 10.62
CA LYS A 23 -1.69 -11.10 11.14
C LYS A 23 -1.17 -10.93 12.56
N GLU A 24 -0.53 -9.80 12.88
CA GLU A 24 -0.05 -9.49 14.24
C GLU A 24 -1.20 -9.47 15.26
N LEU A 25 -2.36 -8.94 14.86
CA LEU A 25 -3.56 -8.89 15.69
C LEU A 25 -4.33 -10.23 15.72
N GLY A 26 -3.96 -11.22 14.91
CA GLY A 26 -4.71 -12.46 14.75
C GLY A 26 -6.07 -12.28 14.06
N TRP A 27 -6.23 -11.22 13.27
CA TRP A 27 -7.49 -10.87 12.62
C TRP A 27 -7.60 -11.47 11.22
N ASP A 28 -8.81 -11.92 10.89
CA ASP A 28 -9.21 -12.27 9.54
C ASP A 28 -10.09 -11.19 8.91
N TYR A 29 -10.45 -11.35 7.64
CA TYR A 29 -11.31 -10.41 6.93
C TYR A 29 -12.75 -10.38 7.49
N LYS A 30 -13.19 -11.44 8.19
CA LYS A 30 -14.49 -11.49 8.86
C LYS A 30 -14.49 -10.59 10.08
N ARG A 31 -13.43 -10.64 10.89
CA ARG A 31 -13.23 -9.76 12.03
C ARG A 31 -13.10 -8.32 11.59
N LEU A 32 -12.27 -8.03 10.58
CA LEU A 32 -12.11 -6.68 10.06
C LEU A 32 -13.44 -6.09 9.54
N SER A 33 -14.23 -6.89 8.82
CA SER A 33 -15.58 -6.53 8.38
C SER A 33 -16.50 -6.16 9.55
N ALA A 34 -16.50 -6.99 10.60
CA ALA A 34 -17.29 -6.72 11.80
C ALA A 34 -16.82 -5.45 12.54
N GLU A 35 -15.52 -5.22 12.66
CA GLU A 35 -14.98 -4.00 13.30
C GLU A 35 -15.34 -2.73 12.53
N LEU A 36 -15.24 -2.76 11.20
CA LEU A 36 -15.65 -1.65 10.35
C LEU A 36 -17.13 -1.30 10.52
N GLN A 37 -17.98 -2.32 10.62
CA GLN A 37 -19.41 -2.11 10.85
C GLN A 37 -19.67 -1.60 12.26
N ASN A 38 -19.12 -2.26 13.28
CA ASN A 38 -19.44 -1.98 14.68
C ASN A 38 -18.92 -0.62 15.15
N GLN A 39 -17.73 -0.22 14.70
CA GLN A 39 -17.09 1.01 15.17
C GLN A 39 -17.38 2.21 14.27
N TYR A 40 -17.59 2.00 12.96
CA TYR A 40 -17.68 3.08 11.97
C TYR A 40 -18.97 3.05 11.14
N GLY A 41 -19.83 2.04 11.31
CA GLY A 41 -21.06 1.88 10.52
C GLY A 41 -20.80 1.55 9.04
N ILE A 42 -19.63 0.99 8.72
CA ILE A 42 -19.21 0.76 7.33
C ILE A 42 -19.41 -0.69 6.94
N GLU A 43 -20.41 -0.91 6.10
CA GLU A 43 -20.71 -2.23 5.56
C GLU A 43 -19.70 -2.59 4.47
N GLN A 44 -18.86 -3.59 4.76
CA GLN A 44 -17.99 -4.22 3.78
C GLN A 44 -18.00 -5.73 3.99
N SER A 45 -18.31 -6.50 2.96
CA SER A 45 -18.20 -7.96 3.07
C SER A 45 -16.73 -8.40 3.17
N PRO A 46 -16.42 -9.52 3.84
CA PRO A 46 -15.05 -10.02 3.95
C PRO A 46 -14.38 -10.25 2.58
N GLY A 47 -15.13 -10.75 1.59
CA GLY A 47 -14.64 -10.94 0.23
C GLY A 47 -14.31 -9.63 -0.48
N ASN A 48 -15.11 -8.58 -0.25
CA ASN A 48 -14.86 -7.25 -0.80
C ASN A 48 -13.58 -6.64 -0.21
N LEU A 49 -13.41 -6.71 1.12
CA LEU A 49 -12.20 -6.24 1.79
C LEU A 49 -10.96 -6.98 1.29
N LYS A 50 -11.02 -8.31 1.20
CA LYS A 50 -9.93 -9.12 0.66
C LYS A 50 -9.54 -8.67 -0.74
N SER A 51 -10.51 -8.47 -1.62
CA SER A 51 -10.27 -8.01 -3.00
C SER A 51 -9.65 -6.61 -3.05
N LYS A 52 -10.19 -5.65 -2.28
CA LYS A 52 -9.69 -4.27 -2.23
C LYS A 52 -8.28 -4.19 -1.67
N ILE A 53 -8.03 -4.86 -0.55
CA ILE A 53 -6.71 -4.90 0.10
C ILE A 53 -5.70 -5.58 -0.83
N TYR A 54 -6.04 -6.74 -1.41
CA TYR A 54 -5.12 -7.45 -2.29
C TYR A 54 -4.77 -6.66 -3.56
N ARG A 55 -5.75 -5.96 -4.15
CA ARG A 55 -5.55 -5.14 -5.36
C ARG A 55 -4.97 -3.76 -5.08
N GLY A 56 -4.75 -3.39 -3.81
CA GLY A 56 -4.30 -2.05 -3.43
C GLY A 56 -5.35 -0.95 -3.66
N ASN A 57 -6.59 -1.31 -3.99
CA ASN A 57 -7.61 -0.37 -4.44
C ASN A 57 -8.31 0.30 -3.24
N PHE A 58 -7.58 1.18 -2.56
CA PHE A 58 -8.06 1.95 -1.41
C PHE A 58 -8.65 3.28 -1.85
N LYS A 59 -9.76 3.27 -2.59
CA LYS A 59 -10.41 4.52 -2.99
C LYS A 59 -10.97 5.27 -1.78
N GLY A 60 -10.73 6.57 -1.73
CA GLY A 60 -11.34 7.50 -0.78
C GLY A 60 -10.96 7.23 0.68
N THR A 61 -11.93 7.38 1.58
CA THR A 61 -11.76 7.34 3.05
C THR A 61 -11.36 5.96 3.59
N LEU A 62 -11.49 4.88 2.80
CA LEU A 62 -11.26 3.51 3.26
C LEU A 62 -9.85 3.29 3.79
N LEU A 63 -8.81 3.86 3.15
CA LEU A 63 -7.44 3.74 3.65
C LEU A 63 -7.30 4.34 5.04
N LEU A 64 -7.88 5.52 5.25
CA LEU A 64 -7.83 6.22 6.53
C LEU A 64 -8.56 5.41 7.60
N ILE A 65 -9.73 4.87 7.29
CA ILE A 65 -10.46 4.07 8.27
C ILE A 65 -9.70 2.78 8.62
N LEU A 66 -9.10 2.11 7.63
CA LEU A 66 -8.26 0.93 7.88
C LEU A 66 -7.06 1.27 8.75
N TYR A 67 -6.47 2.45 8.55
CA TYR A 67 -5.38 2.95 9.40
C TYR A 67 -5.80 3.07 10.86
N TRP A 68 -6.96 3.68 11.11
CA TRP A 68 -7.52 3.86 12.44
C TRP A 68 -7.94 2.52 13.09
N VAL A 69 -8.71 1.70 12.37
CA VAL A 69 -9.22 0.39 12.86
C VAL A 69 -8.09 -0.56 13.26
N LEU A 70 -7.02 -0.59 12.46
CA LEU A 70 -5.89 -1.50 12.69
C LEU A 70 -4.85 -0.92 13.66
N GLY A 71 -5.07 0.30 14.15
CA GLY A 71 -4.13 1.01 15.01
C GLY A 71 -2.74 1.08 14.37
N ILE A 72 -2.69 1.33 13.06
CA ILE A 72 -1.41 1.50 12.37
C ILE A 72 -0.81 2.80 12.91
N ASP A 73 0.38 2.74 13.48
CA ASP A 73 1.01 3.90 14.11
C ASP A 73 1.84 4.73 13.10
N GLN A 74 2.32 5.89 13.54
CA GLN A 74 3.18 6.75 12.73
C GLN A 74 4.48 6.04 12.33
N HIS A 75 5.00 5.16 13.19
CA HIS A 75 6.21 4.38 12.92
C HIS A 75 6.03 3.45 11.72
N THR A 76 4.90 2.76 11.63
CA THR A 76 4.55 1.89 10.51
C THR A 76 4.41 2.68 9.21
N MET A 77 3.84 3.89 9.26
CA MET A 77 3.76 4.79 8.10
C MET A 77 5.13 5.30 7.66
N ASN A 78 6.01 5.62 8.60
CA ASN A 78 7.38 6.04 8.30
C ASN A 78 8.15 4.90 7.61
N ARG A 79 7.94 3.64 8.04
CA ARG A 79 8.51 2.47 7.37
C ARG A 79 7.96 2.29 5.96
N ALA A 80 6.64 2.43 5.77
CA ALA A 80 6.03 2.37 4.44
C ALA A 80 6.61 3.43 3.49
N ARG A 81 6.78 4.66 3.99
CA ARG A 81 7.39 5.77 3.23
C ARG A 81 8.84 5.50 2.88
N ALA A 82 9.62 4.96 3.81
CA ALA A 82 11.03 4.62 3.57
C ALA A 82 11.18 3.55 2.48
N ILE A 83 10.34 2.50 2.51
CA ILE A 83 10.32 1.46 1.47
C ILE A 83 9.95 2.05 0.12
N TYR A 84 8.92 2.89 0.08
CA TYR A 84 8.50 3.55 -1.16
C TYR A 84 9.62 4.43 -1.76
N GLN A 85 10.31 5.22 -0.92
CA GLN A 85 11.43 6.05 -1.37
C GLN A 85 12.57 5.19 -1.94
N GLN A 86 12.93 4.09 -1.27
CA GLN A 86 13.94 3.16 -1.77
C GLN A 86 13.54 2.55 -3.13
N THR A 87 12.27 2.22 -3.33
CA THR A 87 11.79 1.71 -4.63
C THR A 87 11.92 2.77 -5.73
N LEU A 88 11.55 4.02 -5.44
CA LEU A 88 11.72 5.13 -6.39
C LEU A 88 13.18 5.34 -6.77
N ASP A 89 14.08 5.32 -5.78
CA ASP A 89 15.50 5.54 -6.00
C ASP A 89 16.13 4.39 -6.82
N LYS A 90 15.72 3.14 -6.59
CA LYS A 90 16.11 1.99 -7.42
C LYS A 90 15.63 2.12 -8.86
N ASN A 91 14.37 2.53 -9.06
CA ASN A 91 13.81 2.70 -10.41
C ASN A 91 14.55 3.81 -11.18
N ARG A 92 14.88 4.91 -10.52
CA ARG A 92 15.71 5.99 -11.11
C ARG A 92 17.13 5.54 -11.43
N ALA A 93 17.76 4.76 -10.55
CA ALA A 93 19.10 4.22 -10.80
C ALA A 93 19.12 3.24 -11.98
N ASN A 94 18.05 2.45 -12.18
CA ASN A 94 17.92 1.55 -13.32
C ASN A 94 17.69 2.32 -14.64
N GLN A 95 16.90 3.39 -14.63
CA GLN A 95 16.72 4.25 -15.81
C GLN A 95 18.03 4.91 -16.26
N ARG A 96 18.83 5.42 -15.33
CA ARG A 96 20.16 5.98 -15.67
C ARG A 96 21.12 4.95 -16.29
N LYS A 97 20.99 3.66 -15.93
CA LYS A 97 21.80 2.58 -16.51
C LYS A 97 21.32 2.17 -17.91
N THR A 98 20.04 2.31 -18.23
CA THR A 98 19.52 2.05 -19.57
C THR A 98 19.85 3.19 -20.53
N ASP A 99 19.77 4.43 -20.07
CA ASP A 99 20.05 5.61 -20.91
C ASP A 99 21.53 5.62 -21.32
N ASN A 100 22.46 5.42 -20.38
CA ASN A 100 23.90 5.34 -20.65
C ASN A 100 24.33 4.13 -21.52
N ARG A 101 23.46 3.14 -21.75
CA ARG A 101 23.75 1.98 -22.62
C ARG A 101 23.36 2.21 -24.08
N THR A 102 22.55 3.22 -24.35
CA THR A 102 22.02 3.48 -25.69
C THR A 102 22.96 4.37 -26.50
N ASP A 103 23.82 5.15 -25.83
CA ASP A 103 24.79 6.04 -26.47
C ASP A 103 26.07 5.33 -26.95
N ASP A 104 26.30 4.08 -26.54
CA ASP A 104 27.51 3.30 -26.88
C ASP A 104 27.28 2.31 -28.04
N SER A 105 26.11 2.35 -28.69
CA SER A 105 25.75 1.47 -29.82
C SER A 105 25.86 2.15 -31.20
N GLY A 106 26.33 3.41 -31.25
CA GLY A 106 26.34 4.26 -32.44
C GLY A 106 27.73 4.69 -32.90
N SER A 107 28.70 3.77 -32.95
CA SER A 107 29.96 3.97 -33.68
C SER A 107 30.60 2.63 -34.00
N CYS A 108 30.21 2.07 -35.16
CA CYS A 108 31.02 1.21 -36.02
C CYS A 108 30.39 1.23 -37.42
#